data_AF-A0A9E2QTA2-F1
#
_entry.id   AF-A0A9E2QTA2-F1
#
_cell.length_a   1.000
_cell.length_b   1.000
_cell.length_c   1.000
_cell.angle_alpha   90.00
_cell.angle_beta   90.00
_cell.angle_gamma   90.00
#
_symmetry.space_group_name_H-M   'P 1'
#
loop_
_entity.id
_entity.type
_entity.pdbx_description
1 polymer ?
#
loop_
_entity_poly.entity_id
_entity_poly.type
_entity_poly.pdbx_seq_one_letter_code
_entity_poly.pdbx_strand_id
1 'polypeptide(L)'
;MPENTGFGLREDKSPAELRWKDLEPHPGIVAALDHAGPRPEHGSQSEKRRWSELFAHASAWVLADELCRSSVLRGKTISPVAIGQGSEKLVPLGAGTSKRIDVTVVDKVLGLEIGISLKGLNFRDSNGDQFDKNLTGR
;
A
#
# COMPACT_ATOMS: atom_id res chain seq x y z
N MET A 1 -36.11 42.72 -9.54
CA MET A 1 -35.67 41.77 -8.49
C MET A 1 -34.63 40.85 -9.11
N PRO A 2 -33.32 41.04 -8.92
CA PRO A 2 -32.35 40.03 -9.31
C PRO A 2 -32.16 39.03 -8.16
N GLU A 3 -32.38 37.76 -8.47
CA GLU A 3 -32.11 36.63 -7.57
C GLU A 3 -30.60 36.44 -7.41
N ASN A 4 -30.18 36.46 -6.16
CA ASN A 4 -28.81 36.30 -5.72
C ASN A 4 -28.52 34.80 -5.59
N THR A 5 -28.14 34.13 -6.69
CA THR A 5 -27.66 32.75 -6.64
C THR A 5 -26.25 32.74 -6.07
N GLY A 6 -26.18 32.60 -4.75
CA GLY A 6 -24.94 32.45 -3.99
C GLY A 6 -24.10 31.31 -4.55
N PHE A 7 -22.96 31.66 -5.12
CA PHE A 7 -21.80 30.78 -5.20
C PHE A 7 -21.37 30.46 -3.76
N GLY A 8 -21.92 29.37 -3.22
CA GLY A 8 -21.43 28.80 -1.97
C GLY A 8 -19.99 28.37 -2.18
N LEU A 9 -19.06 29.16 -1.68
CA LEU A 9 -17.67 28.77 -1.47
C LEU A 9 -17.71 27.46 -0.68
N ARG A 10 -17.32 26.35 -1.33
CA ARG A 10 -17.02 25.12 -0.60
C ARG A 10 -15.92 25.50 0.38
N GLU A 11 -16.22 25.48 1.67
CA GLU A 11 -15.21 25.59 2.71
C GLU A 11 -14.22 24.45 2.48
N ASP A 12 -13.04 24.78 1.96
CA ASP A 12 -11.92 23.85 1.90
C ASP A 12 -11.54 23.53 3.34
N LYS A 13 -12.04 22.39 3.82
CA LYS A 13 -11.70 21.86 5.13
C LYS A 13 -10.20 21.71 5.22
N SER A 14 -9.64 22.11 6.35
CA SER A 14 -8.22 21.88 6.64
C SER A 14 -7.90 20.38 6.49
N PRO A 15 -6.73 19.99 5.98
CA PRO A 15 -6.33 18.58 5.89
C PRO A 15 -6.43 17.82 7.22
N ALA A 16 -6.37 18.53 8.35
CA ALA A 16 -6.55 17.97 9.69
C ALA A 16 -8.00 17.58 10.03
N GLU A 17 -8.99 18.08 9.27
CA GLU A 17 -10.43 17.86 9.48
C GLU A 17 -11.03 16.86 8.49
N LEU A 18 -10.28 16.46 7.46
CA LEU A 18 -10.70 15.45 6.51
C LEU A 18 -10.76 14.09 7.20
N ARG A 19 -11.89 13.40 7.07
CA ARG A 19 -11.96 11.98 7.46
C ARG A 19 -11.46 11.13 6.30
N TRP A 20 -11.02 9.91 6.61
CA TRP A 20 -10.58 8.93 5.60
C TRP A 20 -11.54 8.75 4.42
N LYS A 21 -12.85 8.78 4.68
CA LYS A 21 -13.89 8.63 3.64
C LYS A 21 -14.04 9.87 2.73
N ASP A 22 -13.50 11.00 3.17
CA ASP A 22 -13.57 12.28 2.45
C ASP A 22 -12.30 12.46 1.58
N LEU A 23 -11.36 11.51 1.62
CA LEU A 23 -10.15 11.52 0.80
C LEU A 23 -10.39 10.83 -0.54
N GLU A 24 -9.96 11.46 -1.63
CA GLU A 24 -9.87 10.81 -2.93
C GLU A 24 -8.75 9.76 -2.92
N PRO A 25 -9.00 8.56 -3.47
CA PRO A 25 -7.98 7.52 -3.52
C PRO A 25 -6.82 7.95 -4.42
N HIS A 26 -5.59 7.67 -3.98
CA HIS A 26 -4.41 7.93 -4.79
C HIS A 26 -4.50 7.16 -6.12
N PRO A 27 -4.30 7.80 -7.30
CA PRO A 27 -4.48 7.15 -8.60
C PRO A 27 -3.67 5.86 -8.78
N GLY A 28 -2.46 5.81 -8.21
CA GLY A 28 -1.63 4.60 -8.23
C GLY A 28 -2.27 3.42 -7.48
N ILE A 29 -2.99 3.68 -6.38
CA ILE A 29 -3.70 2.63 -5.64
C ILE A 29 -4.92 2.13 -6.42
N VAL A 30 -5.61 3.02 -7.14
CA VAL A 30 -6.68 2.63 -8.07
C VAL A 30 -6.12 1.73 -9.17
N ALA A 31 -5.00 2.11 -9.79
CA ALA A 31 -4.33 1.28 -10.80
C ALA A 31 -3.86 -0.08 -10.23
N ALA A 32 -3.46 -0.12 -8.95
CA ALA A 32 -3.11 -1.38 -8.29
C ALA A 32 -4.34 -2.29 -8.10
N LEU A 33 -5.51 -1.74 -7.80
CA LEU A 33 -6.77 -2.50 -7.77
C LEU A 33 -7.12 -3.04 -9.16
N ASP A 34 -6.99 -2.21 -10.19
CA ASP A 34 -7.24 -2.63 -11.58
C ASP A 34 -6.30 -3.77 -11.99
N HIS A 35 -5.03 -3.69 -11.59
CA HIS A 35 -4.04 -4.75 -11.83
C HIS A 35 -4.41 -6.07 -11.17
N ALA A 36 -4.94 -6.03 -9.94
CA ALA A 36 -5.39 -7.23 -9.24
C ALA A 36 -6.65 -7.87 -9.88
N GLY A 37 -7.42 -7.07 -10.62
CA GLY A 37 -8.66 -7.48 -11.27
C GLY A 37 -9.85 -7.57 -10.30
N PRO A 38 -10.98 -8.16 -10.74
CA PRO A 38 -12.18 -8.26 -9.92
C PRO A 38 -11.91 -9.03 -8.62
N ARG A 39 -12.35 -8.46 -7.50
CA ARG A 39 -12.17 -9.06 -6.17
C ARG A 39 -13.02 -10.34 -6.03
N PRO A 40 -12.42 -11.51 -5.76
CA PRO A 40 -13.16 -12.77 -5.65
C PRO A 40 -13.79 -12.95 -4.25
N GLU A 41 -14.85 -12.21 -3.93
CA GLU A 41 -15.48 -12.23 -2.59
C GLU A 41 -15.91 -13.65 -2.15
N HIS A 42 -16.51 -14.40 -3.06
CA HIS A 42 -16.93 -15.80 -2.84
C HIS A 42 -15.98 -16.82 -3.49
N GLY A 43 -14.79 -16.38 -3.92
CA GLY A 43 -13.78 -17.28 -4.47
C GLY A 43 -13.17 -18.20 -3.42
N SER A 44 -12.51 -19.24 -3.93
CA SER A 44 -11.66 -20.15 -3.16
C SER A 44 -10.51 -19.41 -2.47
N GLN A 45 -9.90 -20.07 -1.48
CA GLN A 45 -8.76 -19.50 -0.76
C GLN A 45 -7.58 -19.19 -1.69
N SER A 46 -7.34 -20.01 -2.72
CA SER A 46 -6.28 -19.80 -3.70
C SER A 46 -6.54 -18.57 -4.58
N GLU A 47 -7.78 -18.35 -5.01
CA GLU A 47 -8.17 -17.14 -5.77
C GLU A 47 -8.02 -15.87 -4.92
N LYS A 48 -8.50 -15.89 -3.67
CA LYS A 48 -8.36 -14.78 -2.72
C LYS A 48 -6.91 -14.45 -2.42
N ARG A 49 -6.09 -15.49 -2.27
CA ARG A 49 -4.64 -15.35 -2.07
C ARG A 49 -3.98 -14.73 -3.29
N ARG A 50 -4.21 -15.28 -4.48
CA ARG A 50 -3.64 -14.77 -5.74
C ARG A 50 -4.01 -13.30 -5.96
N TRP A 51 -5.28 -12.95 -5.76
CA TRP A 51 -5.74 -11.56 -5.87
C TRP A 51 -5.00 -10.66 -4.88
N SER A 52 -4.86 -11.09 -3.62
CA SER A 52 -4.15 -10.32 -2.59
C SER A 52 -2.67 -10.13 -2.91
N GLU A 53 -2.00 -11.15 -3.44
CA GLU A 53 -0.60 -11.10 -3.85
C GLU A 53 -0.40 -10.10 -5.01
N LEU A 54 -1.24 -10.16 -6.05
CA LEU A 54 -1.21 -9.20 -7.16
C LEU A 54 -1.44 -7.76 -6.68
N PHE A 55 -2.44 -7.54 -5.82
CA PHE A 55 -2.71 -6.22 -5.27
C PHE A 55 -1.56 -5.70 -4.41
N ALA A 56 -0.95 -6.56 -3.58
CA ALA A 56 0.18 -6.20 -2.74
C ALA A 56 1.41 -5.83 -3.57
N HIS A 57 1.74 -6.60 -4.61
CA HIS A 57 2.87 -6.31 -5.51
C HIS A 57 2.71 -4.98 -6.24
N ALA A 58 1.52 -4.70 -6.76
CA ALA A 58 1.24 -3.42 -7.41
C ALA A 58 1.30 -2.25 -6.41
N SER A 59 0.75 -2.44 -5.20
CA SER A 59 0.81 -1.43 -4.13
C SER A 59 2.26 -1.12 -3.68
N ALA A 60 3.11 -2.15 -3.59
CA ALA A 60 4.52 -1.99 -3.27
C ALA A 60 5.25 -1.15 -4.32
N TRP A 61 4.98 -1.39 -5.61
CA TRP A 61 5.51 -0.57 -6.69
C TRP A 61 5.02 0.88 -6.63
N VAL A 62 3.74 1.12 -6.38
CA VAL A 62 3.20 2.49 -6.25
C VAL A 62 3.90 3.25 -5.12
N LEU A 63 4.13 2.58 -3.98
CA LEU A 63 4.85 3.17 -2.87
C LEU A 63 6.32 3.45 -3.22
N ALA A 64 6.99 2.49 -3.87
CA ALA A 64 8.39 2.64 -4.30
C ALA A 64 8.55 3.79 -5.31
N ASP A 65 7.65 3.90 -6.28
CA ASP A 65 7.64 4.96 -7.28
C ASP A 65 7.44 6.34 -6.61
N GLU A 66 6.54 6.44 -5.63
CA GLU A 66 6.35 7.69 -4.89
C GLU A 66 7.60 8.06 -4.06
N LEU A 67 8.26 7.09 -3.43
CA LEU A 67 9.52 7.31 -2.72
C LEU A 67 10.64 7.76 -3.67
N CYS A 68 10.69 7.25 -4.90
CA CYS A 68 11.65 7.68 -5.93
C CYS A 68 11.49 9.16 -6.32
N ARG A 69 10.27 9.70 -6.25
CA ARG A 69 10.00 11.12 -6.53
C ARG A 69 10.39 12.05 -5.38
N SER A 70 10.62 11.50 -4.19
CA SER A 70 11.01 12.28 -3.01
C SER A 70 12.41 12.89 -3.18
N SER A 71 12.49 14.21 -3.04
CA SER A 71 13.78 14.93 -3.10
C SER A 71 14.72 14.55 -1.96
N VAL A 72 14.17 14.20 -0.79
CA VAL A 72 14.95 13.78 0.40
C VAL A 72 15.62 12.42 0.20
N LEU A 73 15.01 11.56 -0.64
CA LEU A 73 15.52 10.22 -0.94
C LEU A 73 16.33 10.18 -2.24
N ARG A 74 16.69 11.34 -2.81
CA ARG A 74 17.53 11.41 -4.00
C ARG A 74 18.86 10.69 -3.77
N GLY A 75 19.25 9.84 -4.72
CA GLY A 75 20.49 9.07 -4.70
C GLY A 75 20.43 7.79 -3.84
N LYS A 76 19.29 7.49 -3.20
CA LYS A 76 19.07 6.18 -2.57
C LYS A 76 18.64 5.16 -3.62
N THR A 77 18.96 3.88 -3.39
CA THR A 77 18.44 2.77 -4.21
C THR A 77 17.10 2.34 -3.63
N ILE A 78 16.04 2.39 -4.43
CA ILE A 78 14.68 2.04 -4.01
C ILE A 78 14.20 0.86 -4.85
N SER A 79 13.47 -0.07 -4.24
CA SER A 79 12.90 -1.25 -4.92
C SER A 79 11.52 -1.58 -4.35
N PRO A 80 10.59 -2.14 -5.14
CA PRO A 80 10.74 -2.55 -6.54
C PRO A 80 10.81 -1.40 -7.53
N VAL A 81 11.44 -1.66 -8.68
CA VAL A 81 11.50 -0.71 -9.81
C VAL A 81 10.34 -0.90 -10.81
N ALA A 82 9.69 -2.06 -10.79
CA ALA A 82 8.52 -2.38 -11.60
C ALA A 82 7.67 -3.48 -10.94
N ILE A 83 6.40 -3.58 -11.34
CA ILE A 83 5.49 -4.64 -10.88
C ILE A 83 6.07 -6.02 -11.27
N GLY A 84 6.13 -6.94 -10.32
CA GLY A 84 6.68 -8.29 -10.54
C GLY A 84 8.22 -8.35 -10.65
N GLN A 85 8.91 -7.22 -10.52
CA GLN A 85 10.37 -7.13 -10.56
C GLN A 85 10.92 -6.76 -9.18
N GLY A 86 11.41 -7.78 -8.46
CA GLY A 86 12.28 -7.62 -7.30
C GLY A 86 11.66 -6.86 -6.11
N SER A 87 10.75 -7.50 -5.37
CA SER A 87 10.16 -6.91 -4.15
C SER A 87 9.97 -7.88 -2.99
N GLU A 88 10.67 -9.01 -2.98
CA GLU A 88 10.60 -9.91 -1.82
C GLU A 88 12.02 -10.34 -1.42
N LYS A 89 12.83 -9.35 -1.04
CA LYS A 89 14.10 -9.66 -0.38
C LYS A 89 13.75 -10.26 0.98
N LEU A 90 14.19 -11.49 1.19
CA LEU A 90 14.09 -12.15 2.48
C LEU A 90 15.16 -11.51 3.39
N VAL A 91 14.73 -10.65 4.31
CA VAL A 91 15.62 -9.93 5.22
C VAL A 91 15.70 -10.72 6.53
N PRO A 92 16.90 -11.17 6.95
CA PRO A 92 17.07 -11.82 8.24
C PRO A 92 16.86 -10.80 9.37
N LEU A 93 16.01 -11.15 10.34
CA LEU A 93 15.72 -10.32 11.51
C LEU A 93 16.39 -10.87 12.80
N GLY A 94 17.10 -12.00 12.70
CA GLY A 94 17.74 -12.70 13.82
C GLY A 94 17.94 -14.18 13.51
N ALA A 95 18.47 -14.94 14.49
CA ALA A 95 18.74 -16.37 14.33
C ALA A 95 17.46 -17.15 13.97
N GLY A 96 17.35 -17.54 12.68
CA GLY A 96 16.27 -18.38 12.16
C GLY A 96 15.01 -17.66 11.68
N THR A 97 14.88 -16.35 11.88
CA THR A 97 13.68 -15.60 11.43
C THR A 97 14.05 -14.65 10.31
N SER A 98 13.32 -14.77 9.19
CA SER A 98 13.42 -13.80 8.11
C SER A 98 12.05 -13.30 7.71
N LYS A 99 11.99 -12.05 7.26
CA LYS A 99 10.76 -11.41 6.83
C LYS A 99 10.88 -11.01 5.36
N ARG A 100 9.78 -11.17 4.63
CA ARG A 100 9.65 -10.61 3.28
C ARG A 100 9.38 -9.12 3.41
N ILE A 101 10.19 -8.33 2.72
CA ILE A 101 10.09 -6.87 2.69
C ILE A 101 9.64 -6.47 1.30
N ASP A 102 8.52 -5.75 1.24
CA ASP A 102 7.82 -5.38 0.01
C ASP A 102 8.48 -4.18 -0.68
N VAL A 103 9.03 -3.24 0.08
CA VAL A 103 9.76 -2.08 -0.45
C VAL A 103 11.04 -1.88 0.34
N THR A 104 12.17 -1.66 -0.34
CA THR A 104 13.44 -1.32 0.30
C THR A 104 13.94 0.04 -0.15
N VAL A 105 14.55 0.77 0.77
CA VAL A 105 15.29 2.01 0.52
C VAL A 105 16.68 1.83 1.10
N VAL A 106 17.70 1.90 0.24
CA VAL A 106 19.09 1.61 0.62
C VAL A 106 19.98 2.82 0.35
N ASP A 107 20.71 3.23 1.38
CA ASP A 107 21.88 4.08 1.26
C ASP A 107 23.15 3.23 1.35
N LYS A 108 23.79 3.02 0.20
CA LYS A 108 25.02 2.20 0.12
C LYS A 108 26.23 2.88 0.75
N VAL A 109 26.23 4.22 0.85
CA VAL A 109 27.35 4.98 1.42
C VAL A 109 27.31 4.90 2.94
N LEU A 110 26.12 5.02 3.52
CA LEU A 110 25.92 4.96 4.97
C LEU A 110 25.70 3.53 5.50
N GLY A 111 25.50 2.55 4.61
CA GLY A 111 25.14 1.18 5.00
C GLY A 111 23.75 1.07 5.62
N LEU A 112 22.84 2.01 5.31
CA LEU A 112 21.48 2.03 5.85
C LEU A 112 20.51 1.32 4.90
N GLU A 113 19.69 0.43 5.43
CA GLU A 113 18.58 -0.22 4.72
C GLU A 113 17.29 -0.02 5.51
N ILE A 114 16.28 0.58 4.88
CA ILE A 114 14.91 0.70 5.41
C ILE A 114 14.04 -0.28 4.64
N GLY A 115 13.37 -1.18 5.36
CA GLY A 115 12.40 -2.11 4.80
C GLY A 115 10.98 -1.72 5.18
N ILE A 116 10.09 -1.62 4.19
CA ILE A 116 8.65 -1.40 4.38
C ILE A 116 7.94 -2.70 4.03
N SER A 117 7.06 -3.15 4.94
CA SER A 117 6.23 -4.33 4.74
C SER A 117 4.76 -3.93 4.70
N LEU A 118 4.06 -4.35 3.66
CA LEU A 118 2.65 -4.10 3.42
C LEU A 118 1.82 -5.28 3.92
N LYS A 119 0.67 -4.98 4.52
CA LYS A 119 -0.23 -6.02 5.03
C LYS A 119 -1.67 -5.68 4.67
N GLY A 120 -2.25 -6.42 3.73
CA GLY A 120 -3.65 -6.27 3.32
C GLY A 120 -4.63 -6.90 4.31
N LEU A 121 -5.85 -6.34 4.38
CA LEU A 121 -7.04 -6.89 5.07
C LEU A 121 -8.13 -7.20 4.06
N ASN A 122 -7.76 -7.92 3.00
CA ASN A 122 -8.55 -7.96 1.78
C ASN A 122 -9.74 -8.93 1.84
N PHE A 123 -9.78 -9.86 2.79
CA PHE A 123 -10.84 -10.85 2.93
C PHE A 123 -11.07 -11.14 4.41
N ARG A 124 -12.28 -11.58 4.75
CA ARG A 124 -12.58 -12.11 6.09
C ARG A 124 -11.89 -13.45 6.28
N ASP A 125 -11.62 -13.80 7.53
CA ASP A 125 -11.10 -15.12 7.88
C ASP A 125 -12.13 -16.21 7.57
N SER A 126 -11.69 -17.45 7.29
CA SER A 126 -12.58 -18.56 7.01
C SER A 126 -13.39 -19.00 8.23
N ASN A 127 -12.86 -18.75 9.43
CA ASN A 127 -13.44 -19.21 10.69
C ASN A 127 -14.17 -18.10 11.47
N GLY A 128 -14.26 -16.88 10.94
CA GLY A 128 -14.94 -15.77 11.61
C GLY A 128 -15.30 -14.62 10.68
N ASP A 129 -16.29 -13.82 11.08
CA ASP A 129 -16.73 -12.63 10.34
C ASP A 129 -15.75 -11.44 10.44
N GLN A 130 -14.59 -11.65 11.06
CA GLN A 130 -13.59 -10.61 11.26
C GLN A 130 -12.65 -10.52 10.06
N PHE A 131 -12.25 -9.30 9.73
CA PHE A 131 -11.06 -9.03 8.93
C PHE A 131 -9.86 -9.07 9.87
N ASP A 132 -9.64 -10.21 10.51
CA ASP A 132 -8.55 -10.35 11.46
C ASP A 132 -7.29 -10.78 10.70
N LYS A 133 -6.24 -9.98 10.85
CA LYS A 133 -4.86 -10.51 10.79
C LYS A 133 -4.67 -11.14 12.16
N ASN A 134 -3.75 -12.07 12.39
CA ASN A 134 -3.16 -12.07 13.73
C ASN A 134 -2.49 -10.68 13.96
N LEU A 135 -3.22 -9.85 14.70
CA LEU A 135 -2.95 -8.53 15.30
C LEU A 135 -3.13 -8.64 16.82
N THR A 136 -3.02 -9.86 17.38
CA THR A 136 -2.68 -10.08 18.78
C THR A 136 -1.18 -10.33 18.84
N GLY A 137 -0.46 -9.38 19.44
CA GLY A 137 0.85 -9.68 19.98
C GLY A 137 0.71 -10.81 21.00
N ARG A 138 1.51 -11.86 20.82
CA ARG A 138 2.27 -12.48 21.90
C ARG A 138 3.70 -12.63 21.43
#